data_AF-F0HZY1-F1
#
_entry.id   AF-F0HZY1-F1
#
_cell.length_a   1.000
_cell.length_b   1.000
_cell.length_c   1.000
_cell.angle_alpha   90.00
_cell.angle_beta   90.00
_cell.angle_gamma   90.00
#
_symmetry.space_group_name_H-M   'P 1'
#
loop_
_entity.id
_entity.type
_entity.pdbx_description
1 polymer ?
#
loop_
_entity_poly.entity_id
_entity_poly.type
_entity_poly.pdbx_seq_one_letter_code
_entity_poly.pdbx_strand_id
1 'polypeptide(L)'
;MASSEALVEKFPEKKNYRLNTIVVRAVLSSCSPDFQISKKDIEFLTDYLFSVEEWGRYELWLFTNSVDLLTLETLETFASEMINRTQFYNDLPENRRRIIKMLLNVISVCIEGNHLQVAMRFLNYLDHSKIPETDLYERMLIKYHRALYSYKVGNSHALSDIEQCLSFLEFLDSFGVAQKLKAQFERICRSQLQMCK
;
A
#
# COMPACT_ATOMS: atom_id res chain seq x y z
N MET A 1 20.23 -5.57 11.93
CA MET A 1 19.98 -4.51 12.94
C MET A 1 21.28 -3.87 13.41
N ALA A 2 22.23 -4.63 13.97
CA ALA A 2 23.50 -4.07 14.47
C ALA A 2 24.25 -3.16 13.47
N SER A 3 24.28 -3.50 12.18
CA SER A 3 24.93 -2.67 11.15
C SER A 3 24.17 -1.37 10.84
N SER A 4 22.83 -1.39 10.82
CA SER A 4 22.03 -0.19 10.56
C SER A 4 22.03 0.77 11.74
N GLU A 5 21.99 0.23 12.96
CA GLU A 5 22.07 1.00 14.21
C GLU A 5 23.45 1.66 14.37
N ALA A 6 24.53 0.93 14.05
CA ALA A 6 25.88 1.50 14.04
C ALA A 6 26.04 2.67 13.05
N LEU A 7 25.31 2.67 11.92
CA LEU A 7 25.32 3.79 10.98
C LEU A 7 24.57 5.02 11.51
N VAL A 8 23.51 4.81 12.30
CA VAL A 8 22.77 5.90 12.98
C VAL A 8 23.64 6.55 14.05
N GLU A 9 24.35 5.75 14.86
CA GLU A 9 25.27 6.26 15.88
C GLU A 9 26.47 6.99 15.27
N LYS A 10 27.00 6.48 14.15
CA LYS A 10 28.17 7.05 13.48
C LYS A 10 27.87 8.31 12.67
N PHE A 11 26.63 8.49 12.21
CA PHE A 11 26.22 9.63 11.37
C PHE A 11 24.83 10.14 11.76
N PRO A 12 24.67 10.74 12.96
CA PRO A 12 23.36 11.16 13.46
C PRO A 12 22.72 12.27 12.61
N GLU A 13 23.55 13.07 11.91
CA GLU A 13 23.09 14.14 11.01
C GLU A 13 22.32 13.60 9.78
N LYS A 14 22.59 12.35 9.38
CA LYS A 14 22.01 11.75 8.19
C LYS A 14 20.69 11.05 8.51
N LYS A 15 19.60 11.82 8.43
CA LYS A 15 18.21 11.36 8.67
C LYS A 15 17.87 10.03 7.96
N ASN A 16 18.40 9.81 6.75
CA ASN A 16 18.15 8.60 5.95
C ASN A 16 18.53 7.29 6.65
N TYR A 17 19.60 7.26 7.46
CA TYR A 17 19.98 6.04 8.18
C TYR A 17 18.95 5.68 9.25
N ARG A 18 18.42 6.70 9.93
CA ARG A 18 17.36 6.51 10.92
C ARG A 18 16.06 6.07 10.25
N LEU A 19 15.64 6.75 9.18
CA LEU A 19 14.45 6.38 8.40
C LEU A 19 14.53 4.94 7.86
N ASN A 20 15.67 4.55 7.31
CA ASN A 20 15.88 3.19 6.81
C ASN A 20 15.84 2.15 7.95
N THR A 21 16.38 2.47 9.12
CA THR A 21 16.33 1.59 10.30
C THR A 21 14.89 1.39 10.77
N ILE A 22 14.08 2.45 10.75
CA ILE A 22 12.64 2.39 11.09
C ILE A 22 11.92 1.45 10.13
N VAL A 23 12.13 1.61 8.82
CA VAL A 23 11.53 0.73 7.81
C VAL A 23 11.96 -0.73 7.97
N VAL A 24 13.24 -1.00 8.21
CA VAL A 24 13.71 -2.38 8.44
C VAL A 24 13.02 -2.98 9.67
N ARG A 25 12.87 -2.20 10.76
CA ARG A 25 12.11 -2.64 11.93
C ARG A 25 10.63 -2.84 11.62
N ALA A 26 10.02 -1.99 10.80
CA ALA A 26 8.63 -2.12 10.34
C ALA A 26 8.40 -3.48 9.68
N VAL A 27 9.24 -3.80 8.71
CA VAL A 27 9.18 -5.09 8.00
C VAL A 27 9.43 -6.24 8.96
N LEU A 28 10.42 -6.15 9.87
CA LEU A 28 10.68 -7.20 10.85
C LEU A 28 9.53 -7.41 11.84
N SER A 29 8.84 -6.33 12.24
CA SER A 29 7.69 -6.41 13.15
C SER A 29 6.52 -7.20 12.56
N SER A 30 6.38 -7.20 11.22
CA SER A 30 5.41 -8.05 10.52
C SER A 30 5.75 -9.55 10.58
N CYS A 31 7.02 -9.89 10.84
CA CYS A 31 7.50 -11.27 10.92
C CYS A 31 7.67 -11.76 12.37
N SER A 32 8.04 -10.89 13.31
CA SER A 32 8.17 -11.22 14.73
C SER A 32 7.71 -10.06 15.62
N PRO A 33 6.88 -10.34 16.66
CA PRO A 33 6.45 -9.33 17.64
C PRO A 33 7.60 -8.69 18.44
N ASP A 34 8.78 -9.30 18.44
CA ASP A 34 9.94 -8.85 19.23
C ASP A 34 10.52 -7.51 18.75
N PHE A 35 10.21 -7.12 17.51
CA PHE A 35 10.72 -5.90 16.88
C PHE A 35 9.74 -4.73 17.01
N GLN A 36 9.36 -4.39 18.25
CA GLN A 36 8.47 -3.26 18.49
C GLN A 36 9.12 -1.92 18.11
N ILE A 37 8.31 -1.04 17.55
CA ILE A 37 8.73 0.28 17.08
C ILE A 37 8.23 1.33 18.06
N SER A 38 9.13 2.24 18.43
CA SER A 38 8.80 3.29 19.37
C SER A 38 7.88 4.33 18.73
N LYS A 39 6.96 4.91 19.51
CA LYS A 39 6.10 6.01 19.03
C LYS A 39 6.93 7.19 18.49
N LYS A 40 8.07 7.48 19.12
CA LYS A 40 9.02 8.53 18.69
C LYS A 40 9.59 8.28 17.29
N ASP A 41 9.78 7.03 16.92
CA ASP A 41 10.27 6.67 15.59
C ASP A 41 9.18 6.79 14.52
N ILE A 42 7.94 6.44 14.87
CA ILE A 42 6.77 6.68 14.01
C ILE A 42 6.61 8.19 13.79
N GLU A 43 6.63 8.99 14.86
CA GLU A 43 6.56 10.46 14.79
C GLU A 43 7.68 11.04 13.92
N PHE A 44 8.93 10.59 14.09
CA PHE A 44 10.05 11.06 13.27
C PHE A 44 9.87 10.75 11.77
N LEU A 45 9.36 9.56 11.45
CA LEU A 45 9.08 9.17 10.07
C LEU A 45 7.94 10.02 9.48
N THR A 46 6.86 10.23 10.24
CA THR A 46 5.72 11.02 9.76
C THR A 46 6.10 12.48 9.56
N ASP A 47 6.85 13.07 10.49
CA ASP A 47 7.32 14.45 10.37
C ASP A 47 8.21 14.65 9.15
N TYR A 48 9.09 13.68 8.87
CA TYR A 48 9.88 13.69 7.65
C TYR A 48 9.00 13.70 6.40
N LEU A 49 8.08 12.73 6.28
CA LEU A 49 7.23 12.59 5.11
C LEU A 49 6.35 13.84 4.88
N PHE A 50 5.86 14.49 5.95
CA PHE A 50 5.13 15.74 5.85
C PHE A 50 6.00 16.94 5.45
N SER A 51 7.27 16.96 5.83
CA SER A 51 8.18 18.05 5.51
C SER A 51 8.61 18.13 4.03
N VAL A 52 8.46 17.04 3.26
CA VAL A 52 8.96 16.96 1.87
C VAL A 52 7.91 17.39 0.85
N GLU A 53 8.03 18.59 0.28
CA GLU A 53 7.05 19.19 -0.65
C GLU A 53 6.71 18.32 -1.87
N GLU A 54 7.68 17.63 -2.47
CA GLU A 54 7.47 16.73 -3.61
C GLU A 54 8.02 15.33 -3.31
N TRP A 55 7.18 14.31 -3.42
CA TRP A 55 7.57 12.96 -3.06
C TRP A 55 8.30 12.26 -4.20
N GLY A 56 9.59 11.98 -3.97
CA GLY A 56 10.40 11.19 -4.87
C GLY A 56 10.31 9.69 -4.57
N ARG A 57 11.14 8.90 -5.27
CA ARG A 57 11.19 7.44 -5.09
C ARG A 57 11.47 7.01 -3.64
N TYR A 58 12.20 7.82 -2.89
CA TYR A 58 12.60 7.49 -1.53
C TYR A 58 11.44 7.65 -0.56
N GLU A 59 10.73 8.78 -0.59
CA GLU A 59 9.55 9.05 0.25
C GLU A 59 8.45 8.02 -0.01
N LEU A 60 8.24 7.70 -1.29
CA LEU A 60 7.31 6.67 -1.74
C LEU A 60 7.67 5.27 -1.20
N TRP A 61 8.96 4.92 -1.20
CA TRP A 61 9.45 3.66 -0.62
C TRP A 61 9.29 3.64 0.91
N LEU A 62 9.63 4.73 1.60
CA LEU A 62 9.49 4.85 3.05
C LEU A 62 8.02 4.64 3.46
N PHE A 63 7.11 5.39 2.84
CA PHE A 63 5.68 5.32 3.13
C PHE A 63 5.12 3.90 2.92
N THR A 64 5.45 3.26 1.78
CA THR A 64 4.92 1.92 1.48
C THR A 64 5.33 0.87 2.50
N ASN A 65 6.56 0.93 3.00
CA ASN A 65 7.06 -0.07 3.95
C ASN A 65 6.75 0.27 5.41
N SER A 66 6.08 1.38 5.66
CA SER A 66 5.71 1.83 7.01
C SER A 66 4.21 2.06 7.17
N VAL A 67 3.42 1.79 6.13
CA VAL A 67 1.98 2.05 6.08
C VAL A 67 1.23 1.38 7.24
N ASP A 68 1.64 0.16 7.61
CA ASP A 68 1.03 -0.62 8.69
C ASP A 68 1.31 -0.05 10.08
N LEU A 69 2.28 0.87 10.21
CA LEU A 69 2.62 1.55 11.47
C LEU A 69 1.82 2.82 11.70
N LEU A 70 1.20 3.35 10.64
CA LEU A 70 0.53 4.64 10.68
C LEU A 70 -0.87 4.49 11.26
N THR A 71 -1.30 5.48 12.05
CA THR A 71 -2.70 5.54 12.46
C THR A 71 -3.57 5.82 11.24
N LEU A 72 -4.85 5.44 11.30
CA LEU A 72 -5.79 5.66 10.21
C LEU A 72 -5.87 7.13 9.76
N GLU A 73 -5.95 8.06 10.72
CA GLU A 73 -6.03 9.50 10.47
C GLU A 73 -4.78 10.00 9.72
N THR A 74 -3.62 9.51 10.13
CA THR A 74 -2.34 9.77 9.48
C THR A 74 -2.32 9.22 8.06
N LEU A 75 -2.82 7.99 7.86
CA LEU A 75 -2.93 7.30 6.58
C LEU A 75 -3.81 8.07 5.57
N GLU A 76 -4.95 8.57 6.01
CA GLU A 76 -5.86 9.38 5.19
C GLU A 76 -5.22 10.68 4.72
N THR A 77 -4.55 11.38 5.64
CA THR A 77 -3.84 12.62 5.34
C THR A 77 -2.69 12.33 4.37
N PHE A 78 -1.90 11.28 4.64
CA PHE A 78 -0.78 10.91 3.78
C PHE A 78 -1.18 10.52 2.37
N ALA A 79 -2.23 9.72 2.22
CA ALA A 79 -2.62 9.29 0.88
C ALA A 79 -3.32 10.43 0.10
N SER A 80 -3.96 11.39 0.80
CA SER A 80 -4.38 12.66 0.19
C SER A 80 -3.17 13.48 -0.28
N GLU A 81 -2.13 13.57 0.55
CA GLU A 81 -0.93 14.33 0.27
C GLU A 81 -0.10 13.68 -0.84
N MET A 82 -0.05 12.35 -0.89
CA MET A 82 0.58 11.59 -1.97
C MET A 82 -0.02 11.96 -3.32
N ILE A 83 -1.35 12.09 -3.42
CA ILE A 83 -2.01 12.50 -4.66
C ILE A 83 -1.55 13.89 -5.09
N ASN A 84 -1.48 14.84 -4.16
CA ASN A 84 -1.08 16.22 -4.46
C ASN A 84 0.41 16.31 -4.85
N ARG A 85 1.28 15.60 -4.13
CA ARG A 85 2.74 15.67 -4.25
C ARG A 85 3.32 14.78 -5.36
N THR A 86 2.51 13.94 -6.01
CA THR A 86 2.96 13.06 -7.10
C THR A 86 2.39 13.42 -8.48
N GLN A 87 1.58 14.49 -8.59
CA GLN A 87 0.95 14.89 -9.86
C GLN A 87 1.96 15.10 -11.00
N PHE A 88 3.14 15.62 -10.68
CA PHE A 88 4.22 15.90 -11.64
C PHE A 88 4.80 14.64 -12.30
N TYR A 89 4.68 13.47 -11.66
CA TYR A 89 5.32 12.23 -12.14
C TYR A 89 4.44 11.35 -13.04
N ASN A 90 3.21 11.78 -13.34
CA ASN A 90 2.27 11.00 -14.17
C ASN A 90 2.75 10.79 -15.61
N ASP A 91 3.58 11.71 -16.11
CA ASP A 91 4.09 11.67 -17.49
C ASP A 91 5.19 10.61 -17.69
N LEU A 92 5.85 10.17 -16.62
CA LEU A 92 6.87 9.12 -16.68
C LEU A 92 6.23 7.75 -16.36
N PRO A 93 6.20 6.79 -17.32
CA PRO A 93 5.50 5.52 -17.16
C PRO A 93 5.93 4.73 -15.92
N GLU A 94 7.23 4.66 -15.65
CA GLU A 94 7.78 3.92 -14.50
C GLU A 94 7.37 4.51 -13.15
N ASN A 95 7.26 5.83 -13.06
CA ASN A 95 6.85 6.49 -11.83
C ASN A 95 5.33 6.34 -11.63
N ARG A 96 4.53 6.50 -12.70
CA ARG A 96 3.09 6.25 -12.67
C ARG A 96 2.75 4.83 -12.20
N ARG A 97 3.39 3.80 -12.78
CA ARG A 97 3.17 2.40 -12.37
C ARG A 97 3.52 2.16 -10.90
N ARG A 98 4.56 2.82 -10.39
CA ARG A 98 4.92 2.76 -8.97
C ARG A 98 3.86 3.40 -8.10
N ILE A 99 3.41 4.61 -8.45
CA ILE A 99 2.33 5.33 -7.75
C ILE A 99 1.07 4.46 -7.67
N ILE A 100 0.65 3.86 -8.79
CA ILE A 100 -0.49 2.95 -8.83
C ILE A 100 -0.30 1.76 -7.87
N LYS A 101 0.84 1.07 -7.93
CA LYS A 101 1.11 -0.08 -7.05
C LYS A 101 1.07 0.29 -5.56
N MET A 102 1.55 1.47 -5.21
CA MET A 102 1.51 1.93 -3.81
C MET A 102 0.11 2.31 -3.37
N LEU A 103 -0.64 3.04 -4.21
CA LEU A 103 -2.05 3.34 -3.94
C LEU A 103 -2.84 2.06 -3.75
N LEU A 104 -2.59 1.02 -4.56
CA LEU A 104 -3.22 -0.28 -4.40
C LEU A 104 -2.83 -0.98 -3.10
N ASN A 105 -1.58 -0.88 -2.65
CA ASN A 105 -1.18 -1.39 -1.34
C ASN A 105 -1.92 -0.67 -0.20
N VAL A 106 -2.04 0.66 -0.25
CA VAL A 106 -2.83 1.44 0.73
C VAL A 106 -4.28 1.00 0.70
N ILE A 107 -4.89 0.90 -0.48
CA ILE A 107 -6.26 0.42 -0.66
C ILE A 107 -6.43 -0.97 -0.04
N SER A 108 -5.48 -1.89 -0.25
CA SER A 108 -5.51 -3.22 0.35
C SER A 108 -5.55 -3.15 1.88
N VAL A 109 -4.67 -2.37 2.50
CA VAL A 109 -4.62 -2.22 3.97
C VAL A 109 -5.94 -1.61 4.48
N CYS A 110 -6.47 -0.59 3.79
CA CYS A 110 -7.75 0.01 4.14
C CYS A 110 -8.91 -0.99 4.02
N ILE A 111 -8.95 -1.82 2.97
CA ILE A 111 -9.97 -2.85 2.78
C ILE A 111 -9.87 -3.91 3.89
N GLU A 112 -8.66 -4.40 4.19
CA GLU A 112 -8.43 -5.40 5.25
C GLU A 112 -8.83 -4.86 6.63
N GLY A 113 -8.55 -3.59 6.92
CA GLY A 113 -8.95 -2.88 8.15
C GLY A 113 -10.39 -2.36 8.20
N ASN A 114 -11.24 -2.67 7.20
CA ASN A 114 -12.62 -2.16 7.05
C ASN A 114 -12.74 -0.62 6.98
N HIS A 115 -11.70 0.08 6.55
CA HIS A 115 -11.70 1.52 6.30
C HIS A 115 -12.20 1.83 4.88
N LEU A 116 -13.46 1.49 4.64
CA LEU A 116 -14.05 1.44 3.29
C LEU A 116 -14.20 2.83 2.65
N GLN A 117 -14.49 3.89 3.42
CA GLN A 117 -14.60 5.24 2.87
C GLN A 117 -13.28 5.72 2.25
N VAL A 118 -12.16 5.44 2.93
CA VAL A 118 -10.81 5.77 2.49
C VAL A 118 -10.42 4.99 1.25
N ALA A 119 -10.64 3.67 1.28
CA ALA A 119 -10.40 2.80 0.13
C ALA A 119 -11.17 3.27 -1.11
N MET A 120 -12.44 3.65 -0.94
CA MET A 120 -13.29 4.15 -2.03
C MET A 120 -12.75 5.45 -2.64
N ARG A 121 -12.27 6.38 -1.79
CA ARG A 121 -11.67 7.64 -2.27
C ARG A 121 -10.46 7.39 -3.17
N PHE A 122 -9.56 6.49 -2.79
CA PHE A 122 -8.38 6.16 -3.60
C PHE A 122 -8.71 5.34 -4.85
N LEU A 123 -9.68 4.43 -4.78
CA LEU A 123 -10.19 3.73 -5.97
C LEU A 123 -10.78 4.72 -6.98
N ASN A 124 -11.57 5.68 -6.53
CA ASN A 124 -12.12 6.73 -7.40
C ASN A 124 -11.00 7.58 -8.02
N TYR A 125 -9.96 7.94 -7.27
CA TYR A 125 -8.80 8.63 -7.83
C TYR A 125 -8.14 7.83 -8.96
N LEU A 126 -7.96 6.52 -8.78
CA LEU A 126 -7.39 5.64 -9.79
C LEU A 126 -8.27 5.52 -11.05
N ASP A 127 -9.60 5.57 -10.93
CA ASP A 127 -10.50 5.58 -12.10
C ASP A 127 -10.36 6.83 -12.95
N HIS A 128 -10.16 7.98 -12.30
CA HIS A 128 -10.01 9.27 -12.98
C HIS A 128 -8.57 9.51 -13.45
N SER A 129 -7.62 8.67 -13.01
CA SER A 129 -6.26 8.68 -13.51
C SER A 129 -6.28 8.18 -14.95
N LYS A 130 -5.71 8.95 -15.88
CA LYS A 130 -5.60 8.61 -17.30
C LYS A 130 -4.55 7.51 -17.53
N ILE A 131 -4.80 6.32 -16.99
CA ILE A 131 -3.90 5.17 -17.09
C ILE A 131 -3.92 4.67 -18.54
N PRO A 132 -2.78 4.63 -19.25
CA PRO A 132 -2.72 4.16 -20.62
C PRO A 132 -3.24 2.73 -20.78
N GLU A 133 -3.82 2.45 -21.94
CA GLU A 133 -4.34 1.12 -22.24
C GLU A 133 -3.26 0.03 -22.19
N THR A 134 -2.01 0.40 -22.51
CA THR A 134 -0.84 -0.47 -22.48
C THR A 134 -0.40 -0.89 -21.07
N ASP A 135 -0.83 -0.19 -20.02
CA ASP A 135 -0.55 -0.53 -18.61
C ASP A 135 -1.54 -1.61 -18.12
N LEU A 136 -1.64 -2.73 -18.85
CA LEU A 136 -2.62 -3.80 -18.65
C LEU A 136 -2.56 -4.42 -17.25
N TYR A 137 -1.35 -4.61 -16.71
CA TYR A 137 -1.15 -5.20 -15.39
C TYR A 137 -1.72 -4.30 -14.28
N GLU A 138 -1.40 -3.01 -14.32
CA GLU A 138 -1.94 -2.02 -13.38
C GLU A 138 -3.47 -1.93 -13.48
N ARG A 139 -4.02 -1.90 -14.70
CA ARG A 139 -5.48 -1.89 -14.91
C ARG A 139 -6.18 -3.14 -14.37
N MET A 140 -5.57 -4.32 -14.55
CA MET A 140 -6.06 -5.57 -13.97
C MET A 140 -6.06 -5.51 -12.44
N LEU A 141 -4.97 -5.05 -11.83
CA LEU A 141 -4.88 -4.93 -10.37
C LEU A 141 -5.91 -3.96 -9.79
N ILE A 142 -6.19 -2.84 -10.49
CA ILE A 142 -7.23 -1.88 -10.08
C ILE A 142 -8.62 -2.55 -10.11
N LYS A 143 -8.94 -3.29 -11.18
CA LYS A 143 -10.19 -4.06 -11.26
C LYS A 143 -10.32 -5.07 -10.12
N TYR A 144 -9.26 -5.81 -9.83
CA TYR A 144 -9.23 -6.77 -8.73
C TYR A 144 -9.48 -6.08 -7.36
N HIS A 145 -8.79 -4.97 -7.05
CA HIS A 145 -9.00 -4.26 -5.78
C HIS A 145 -10.40 -3.63 -5.67
N ARG A 146 -10.96 -3.17 -6.79
CA ARG A 146 -12.36 -2.71 -6.81
C ARG A 146 -13.34 -3.86 -6.56
N ALA A 147 -13.08 -5.04 -7.10
CA ALA A 147 -13.88 -6.23 -6.82
C ALA A 147 -13.76 -6.65 -5.34
N LEU A 148 -12.56 -6.61 -4.75
CA LEU A 148 -12.37 -6.81 -3.30
C LEU A 148 -13.17 -5.82 -2.46
N TYR A 149 -13.15 -4.54 -2.83
CA TYR A 149 -13.96 -3.52 -2.15
C TYR A 149 -15.46 -3.82 -2.26
N SER A 150 -15.94 -4.13 -3.48
CA SER A 150 -17.33 -4.52 -3.74
C SER A 150 -17.75 -5.73 -2.91
N TYR A 151 -16.86 -6.71 -2.75
CA TYR A 151 -17.09 -7.87 -1.89
C TYR A 151 -17.23 -7.46 -0.42
N LYS A 152 -16.34 -6.59 0.07
CA LYS A 152 -16.40 -6.09 1.45
C LYS A 152 -17.68 -5.34 1.78
N VAL A 153 -18.27 -4.61 0.83
CA VAL A 153 -19.56 -3.91 1.01
C VAL A 153 -20.78 -4.81 0.79
N GLY A 154 -20.58 -6.11 0.51
CA GLY A 154 -21.67 -7.09 0.39
C GLY A 154 -22.32 -7.19 -0.98
N ASN A 155 -21.64 -6.77 -2.06
CA ASN A 155 -22.15 -6.92 -3.42
C ASN A 155 -21.98 -8.37 -3.92
N SER A 156 -23.08 -9.00 -4.33
CA SER A 156 -23.12 -10.38 -4.80
C SER A 156 -22.33 -10.64 -6.09
N HIS A 157 -22.16 -9.62 -6.95
CA HIS A 157 -21.41 -9.75 -8.21
C HIS A 157 -19.89 -9.75 -8.01
N ALA A 158 -19.41 -9.29 -6.85
CA ALA A 158 -17.98 -9.10 -6.60
C ALA A 158 -17.16 -10.39 -6.68
N LEU A 159 -17.75 -11.54 -6.30
CA LEU A 159 -17.09 -12.84 -6.39
C LEU A 159 -16.74 -13.20 -7.83
N SER A 160 -17.69 -13.01 -8.75
CA SER A 160 -17.48 -13.27 -10.17
C SER A 160 -16.38 -12.38 -10.74
N ASP A 161 -16.32 -11.11 -10.35
CA ASP A 161 -15.28 -10.18 -10.81
C ASP A 161 -13.89 -10.58 -10.29
N ILE A 162 -13.79 -11.03 -9.03
CA ILE A 162 -12.55 -11.55 -8.44
C ILE A 162 -12.08 -12.79 -9.19
N GLU A 163 -12.97 -13.77 -9.40
CA GLU A 163 -12.67 -15.01 -10.14
C GLU A 163 -12.25 -14.72 -11.59
N GLN A 164 -12.88 -13.75 -12.24
CA GLN A 164 -12.50 -13.32 -13.58
C GLN A 164 -11.08 -12.72 -13.61
N CYS A 165 -10.72 -11.90 -12.62
CA CYS A 165 -9.36 -11.36 -12.53
C CYS A 165 -8.31 -12.46 -12.31
N LEU A 166 -8.61 -13.44 -11.45
CA LEU A 166 -7.72 -14.57 -11.18
C LEU A 166 -7.55 -15.47 -12.41
N SER A 167 -8.65 -15.83 -13.08
CA SER A 167 -8.60 -16.64 -14.31
C SER A 167 -7.88 -15.93 -15.45
N PHE A 168 -8.00 -14.61 -15.58
CA PHE A 168 -7.23 -13.83 -16.55
C PHE A 168 -5.72 -13.92 -16.28
N LEU A 169 -5.29 -13.88 -15.02
CA LEU A 169 -3.88 -14.07 -14.66
C LEU A 169 -3.39 -15.48 -14.97
N GLU A 170 -4.20 -16.51 -14.68
CA GLU A 170 -3.89 -17.90 -15.01
C GLU A 170 -3.81 -18.12 -16.53
N PHE A 171 -4.70 -17.48 -17.29
CA PHE A 171 -4.67 -17.51 -18.75
C PHE A 171 -3.38 -16.90 -19.33
N LEU A 172 -2.80 -15.92 -18.64
CA LEU A 172 -1.52 -15.31 -18.99
C LEU A 172 -0.31 -16.03 -18.36
N ASP A 173 -0.48 -17.28 -17.92
CA ASP A 173 0.54 -18.09 -17.24
C ASP A 173 1.16 -17.44 -15.98
N SER A 174 0.47 -16.45 -15.40
CA SER A 174 0.94 -15.66 -14.26
C SER A 174 0.51 -16.28 -12.92
N PHE A 175 0.73 -17.58 -12.77
CA PHE A 175 0.22 -18.40 -11.65
C PHE A 175 0.67 -17.90 -10.28
N GLY A 176 1.92 -17.47 -10.12
CA GLY A 176 2.43 -16.96 -8.85
C GLY A 176 1.71 -15.69 -8.38
N VAL A 177 1.34 -14.82 -9.33
CA VAL A 177 0.55 -13.61 -9.03
C VAL A 177 -0.88 -13.98 -8.69
N ALA A 178 -1.51 -14.87 -9.47
CA ALA A 178 -2.86 -15.36 -9.21
C ALA A 178 -2.96 -15.98 -7.81
N GLN A 179 -2.01 -16.85 -7.44
CA GLN A 179 -1.98 -17.47 -6.12
C GLN A 179 -1.83 -16.44 -4.98
N LYS A 180 -0.99 -15.42 -5.17
CA LYS A 180 -0.83 -14.35 -4.18
C LYS A 180 -2.13 -13.57 -3.96
N LEU A 181 -2.81 -13.17 -5.04
CA LEU A 181 -4.08 -12.46 -4.96
C LEU A 181 -5.19 -13.35 -4.39
N LYS A 182 -5.23 -14.63 -4.76
CA LYS A 182 -6.17 -15.58 -4.17
C LYS A 182 -5.99 -15.70 -2.65
N ALA A 183 -4.74 -15.85 -2.19
CA ALA A 183 -4.44 -15.91 -0.76
C ALA A 183 -4.86 -14.63 -0.01
N GLN A 184 -4.68 -13.45 -0.62
CA GLN A 184 -5.16 -12.18 -0.07
C GLN A 184 -6.69 -12.18 0.08
N PHE A 185 -7.42 -12.58 -0.97
CA PHE A 185 -8.87 -12.69 -0.93
C PHE A 185 -9.37 -13.66 0.16
N GLU A 186 -8.75 -14.82 0.30
CA GLU A 186 -9.08 -15.81 1.34
C GLU A 186 -8.84 -15.28 2.76
N ARG A 187 -7.84 -14.41 2.97
CA ARG A 187 -7.66 -13.72 4.27
C ARG A 187 -8.82 -12.76 4.55
N ILE A 188 -9.25 -11.99 3.54
CA ILE A 188 -10.38 -11.06 3.66
C ILE A 188 -11.69 -11.80 3.95
N CYS A 189 -11.93 -12.95 3.32
CA CYS A 189 -13.11 -13.78 3.60
C CYS A 189 -13.14 -14.26 5.06
N ARG A 190 -12.00 -14.74 5.56
CA ARG A 190 -11.86 -15.22 6.94
C ARG A 190 -12.11 -14.12 7.97
N SER A 191 -11.62 -12.90 7.72
CA SER A 191 -11.83 -11.78 8.64
C SER A 191 -13.30 -11.34 8.71
N GLN A 192 -14.05 -11.38 7.59
CA GLN A 192 -15.49 -11.09 7.61
C GLN A 192 -16.30 -12.12 8.39
N LEU A 193 -15.99 -13.42 8.24
CA LEU A 193 -16.71 -14.50 8.95
C LEU A 193 -16.52 -14.44 10.48
N GLN A 194 -15.41 -13.87 10.96
CA GLN A 194 -15.17 -13.67 12.39
C GLN A 194 -15.91 -12.46 12.97
N MET A 195 -16.27 -11.45 12.15
CA MET A 195 -17.05 -10.29 12.60
C MET A 195 -18.56 -10.55 12.62
N CYS A 196 -19.06 -11.56 11.90
CA CYS A 196 -20.47 -11.94 11.87
C CYS A 196 -20.87 -12.97 12.95
N LYS A 197 -19.94 -13.35 13.85
CA LYS A 197 -20.19 -14.21 15.01
C LYS A 197 -20.18 -13.39 16.28
#